data_AF-A0A1C6GWF1-F1
#
_entry.id   AF-A0A1C6GWF1-F1
#
_cell.length_a   1.000
_cell.length_b   1.000
_cell.length_c   1.000
_cell.angle_alpha   90.00
_cell.angle_beta   90.00
_cell.angle_gamma   90.00
#
_symmetry.space_group_name_H-M   'P 1'
#
loop_
_entity.id
_entity.type
_entity.pdbx_description
1 polymer ?
#
loop_
_entity_poly.entity_id
_entity_poly.type
_entity_poly.pdbx_seq_one_letter_code
_entity_poly.pdbx_strand_id
1 'polypeptide(L)'
;MGLTAESTGHGAVDQGLVIQRTSPEEKVIALAGNPNVGKSTVFNELTGLNQHTGNWPGKTVTNAQGRHQNGKNSYVFVDLPGTYSLMAHSAEEEVARDFICFGRADAAVVVCDATCLERNLNLVLQTAEITPNVVVCANLMDEAKKKKVQIDLKKLSQNLGLPVVGAAARSGKGLKELVEVVEQVSHGEIHPAPRPIRYTAPIEAAIAQLTPVLDQVDLKDLSSRWVALKLLEGEPVLCATLAGHLQVDIGPDSAIGTAVTGAWRQLQEQGIDRDKFLDNTVSCIVLAAEEICGDCITTTKRSGGYDRKLDKILTGKWTGIPIMLALLAAVFWLTITGANYPSQMLADGLFWVQDRLTDLFMWLHAPAWLHGALILGVYRVLAWVVSVMLPPMAIFFPLFTLLEDFGYLPRVAFNLDHQFKKACACGKQALTMCMGFGCNAAGIVGCRIIDSPRERLIATITNNFVPCNGRFPPTDKGKL
;
A
#
# COMPACT_ATOMS: atom_id res chain seq x y z
N MET A 1 30.42 -19.24 4.16
CA MET A 1 30.21 -17.82 4.51
C MET A 1 28.86 -17.75 5.21
N GLY A 2 28.70 -18.11 6.48
CA GLY A 2 29.48 -17.71 7.65
C GLY A 2 28.61 -16.74 8.44
N LEU A 3 27.52 -17.24 9.04
CA LEU A 3 26.64 -16.46 9.91
C LEU A 3 27.44 -16.08 11.17
N THR A 4 28.03 -14.88 11.17
CA THR A 4 28.72 -14.33 12.34
C THR A 4 27.72 -13.61 13.25
N ALA A 5 28.06 -13.45 14.53
CA ALA A 5 27.20 -12.79 15.53
C ALA A 5 26.84 -11.33 15.17
N GLU A 6 27.59 -10.69 14.26
CA GLU A 6 27.24 -9.39 13.67
C GLU A 6 26.00 -9.46 12.75
N SER A 7 25.69 -10.63 12.18
CA SER A 7 24.51 -10.82 11.31
C SER A 7 23.19 -11.02 12.06
N THR A 8 23.22 -11.20 13.39
CA THR A 8 22.02 -11.54 14.19
C THR A 8 21.92 -10.82 15.55
N GLY A 9 22.60 -9.69 15.73
CA GLY A 9 22.54 -8.88 16.97
C GLY A 9 21.72 -7.59 16.83
N HIS A 10 21.40 -6.94 17.96
CA HIS A 10 20.79 -5.58 17.98
C HIS A 10 21.57 -4.53 17.14
N GLY A 11 22.87 -4.75 16.89
CA GLY A 11 23.67 -3.90 15.99
C GLY A 11 23.38 -4.08 14.48
N ALA A 12 22.60 -5.09 14.07
CA ALA A 12 22.14 -5.23 12.68
C ALA A 12 20.98 -4.25 12.35
N VAL A 13 20.38 -3.65 13.38
CA VAL A 13 19.31 -2.65 13.24
C VAL A 13 19.89 -1.24 13.02
N ASP A 14 21.17 -1.02 13.36
CA ASP A 14 21.83 0.29 13.37
C ASP A 14 22.57 0.66 12.07
N GLN A 15 22.55 -0.19 11.05
CA GLN A 15 23.10 0.20 9.76
C GLN A 15 22.05 0.96 8.96
N GLY A 16 22.10 2.29 9.07
CA GLY A 16 21.39 3.21 8.20
C GLY A 16 21.56 2.83 6.72
N LEU A 17 20.62 3.27 5.89
CA LEU A 17 20.52 2.85 4.51
C LEU A 17 21.83 3.06 3.73
N VAL A 18 22.46 1.96 3.32
CA VAL A 18 23.67 2.01 2.48
C VAL A 18 23.25 2.28 1.04
N ILE A 19 23.19 3.55 0.67
CA ILE A 19 23.08 3.96 -0.74
C ILE A 19 24.42 3.66 -1.38
N GLN A 20 24.46 2.75 -2.35
CA GLN A 20 25.68 2.45 -3.08
C GLN A 20 25.97 3.55 -4.10
N ARG A 21 26.57 4.65 -3.62
CA ARG A 21 27.12 5.71 -4.48
C ARG A 21 28.42 5.19 -5.11
N THR A 22 28.47 5.20 -6.43
CA THR A 22 29.68 4.83 -7.19
C THR A 22 30.68 5.98 -7.27
N SER A 23 30.19 7.21 -7.10
CA SER A 23 31.01 8.42 -7.05
C SER A 23 30.39 9.44 -6.08
N PRO A 24 31.19 10.33 -5.48
CA PRO A 24 30.68 11.37 -4.58
C PRO A 24 29.80 12.42 -5.27
N GLU A 25 29.88 12.52 -6.60
CA GLU A 25 29.08 13.43 -7.43
C GLU A 25 27.69 12.85 -7.80
N GLU A 26 27.45 11.58 -7.48
CA GLU A 26 26.21 10.89 -7.81
C GLU A 26 25.05 11.37 -6.94
N LYS A 27 24.02 11.92 -7.58
CA LYS A 27 22.85 12.49 -6.92
C LYS A 27 21.82 11.41 -6.58
N VAL A 28 21.24 11.50 -5.40
CA VAL A 28 20.23 10.54 -4.90
C VAL A 28 18.84 11.13 -5.08
N ILE A 29 17.98 10.42 -5.81
CA ILE A 29 16.61 10.85 -6.06
C ILE A 29 15.64 9.85 -5.42
N ALA A 30 14.79 10.33 -4.51
CA ALA A 30 13.74 9.52 -3.90
C ALA A 30 12.52 9.46 -4.81
N LEU A 31 11.96 8.27 -5.06
CA LEU A 31 10.68 8.10 -5.74
C LEU A 31 9.61 7.71 -4.72
N ALA A 32 8.73 8.65 -4.40
CA ALA A 32 7.57 8.47 -3.54
C ALA A 32 6.28 8.43 -4.37
N GLY A 33 5.20 7.89 -3.80
CA GLY A 33 3.89 7.89 -4.45
C GLY A 33 2.93 6.92 -3.79
N ASN A 34 1.62 7.16 -3.99
CA ASN A 34 0.60 6.24 -3.49
C ASN A 34 0.71 4.87 -4.18
N PRO A 35 0.17 3.80 -3.57
CA PRO A 35 0.01 2.52 -4.26
C PRO A 35 -0.75 2.69 -5.59
N ASN A 36 -0.33 1.95 -6.63
CA ASN A 36 -0.98 1.89 -7.94
C ASN A 36 -0.97 3.17 -8.79
N VAL A 37 -0.15 4.18 -8.48
CA VAL A 37 0.02 5.41 -9.31
C VAL A 37 0.96 5.24 -10.51
N GLY A 38 1.48 4.03 -10.71
CA GLY A 38 2.50 3.74 -11.72
C GLY A 38 3.91 4.17 -11.33
N LYS A 39 4.20 4.35 -10.03
CA LYS A 39 5.55 4.62 -9.50
C LYS A 39 6.59 3.61 -9.98
N SER A 40 6.33 2.30 -9.85
CA SER A 40 7.24 1.26 -10.34
C SER A 40 7.38 1.27 -11.87
N THR A 41 6.35 1.73 -12.61
CA THR A 41 6.45 1.93 -14.07
C THR A 41 7.38 3.10 -14.40
N VAL A 42 7.26 4.22 -13.69
CA VAL A 42 8.18 5.36 -13.82
C VAL A 42 9.61 4.92 -13.48
N PHE A 43 9.80 4.22 -12.36
CA PHE A 43 11.10 3.68 -11.93
C PHE A 43 11.73 2.77 -13.00
N ASN A 44 10.95 1.83 -13.54
CA ASN A 44 11.44 0.88 -14.53
C ASN A 44 11.82 1.55 -15.85
N GLU A 45 11.02 2.49 -16.33
CA GLU A 45 11.30 3.22 -17.57
C GLU A 45 12.51 4.15 -17.43
N LEU A 46 12.75 4.72 -16.24
CA LEU A 46 13.92 5.56 -15.98
C LEU A 46 15.22 4.75 -15.84
N THR A 47 15.18 3.61 -15.15
CA THR A 47 16.39 2.86 -14.77
C THR A 47 16.70 1.68 -15.69
N GLY A 48 15.74 1.24 -16.50
CA GLY A 48 15.89 0.11 -17.42
C GLY A 48 16.32 -1.17 -16.69
N LEU A 49 17.38 -1.82 -17.18
CA LEU A 49 17.93 -3.05 -16.60
C LEU A 49 18.90 -2.82 -15.43
N ASN A 50 19.25 -1.57 -15.13
CA ASN A 50 20.27 -1.24 -14.13
C ASN A 50 19.66 -1.08 -12.73
N GLN A 51 19.01 -2.14 -12.26
CA GLN A 51 18.28 -2.17 -10.99
C GLN A 51 18.87 -3.21 -10.04
N HIS A 52 18.88 -2.88 -8.76
CA HIS A 52 19.21 -3.79 -7.68
C HIS A 52 18.08 -3.79 -6.64
N THR A 53 17.54 -4.96 -6.35
CA THR A 53 16.52 -5.15 -5.31
C THR A 53 17.14 -5.77 -4.06
N GLY A 54 16.78 -5.25 -2.88
CA GLY A 54 17.18 -5.76 -1.58
C GLY A 54 16.07 -5.57 -0.55
N ASN A 55 16.40 -5.66 0.74
CA ASN A 55 15.49 -5.32 1.84
C ASN A 55 16.00 -4.08 2.58
N TRP A 56 15.09 -3.30 3.14
CA TRP A 56 15.43 -2.18 4.02
C TRP A 56 16.08 -2.72 5.32
N PRO A 57 17.16 -2.10 5.83
CA PRO A 57 17.84 -2.57 7.04
C PRO A 57 16.86 -2.75 8.22
N GLY A 58 16.91 -3.91 8.87
CA GLY A 58 16.04 -4.23 10.01
C GLY A 58 14.55 -4.43 9.69
N LYS A 59 14.12 -4.36 8.43
CA LYS A 59 12.70 -4.46 8.04
C LYS A 59 12.48 -5.48 6.91
N THR A 60 11.30 -6.09 6.85
CA THR A 60 10.89 -7.03 5.79
C THR A 60 10.39 -6.33 4.51
N VAL A 61 10.62 -5.03 4.40
CA VAL A 61 10.18 -4.21 3.26
C VAL A 61 11.23 -4.29 2.18
N THR A 62 10.82 -4.49 0.93
CA THR A 62 11.72 -4.52 -0.23
C THR A 62 12.17 -3.12 -0.62
N ASN A 63 13.46 -2.94 -0.92
CA ASN A 63 14.06 -1.73 -1.48
C ASN A 63 14.46 -2.01 -2.93
N ALA A 64 14.13 -1.11 -3.86
CA ALA A 64 14.67 -1.15 -5.22
C ALA A 64 15.46 0.14 -5.50
N GLN A 65 16.70 -0.01 -5.94
CA GLN A 65 17.55 1.09 -6.36
C GLN A 65 17.91 0.89 -7.82
N GLY A 66 17.93 1.95 -8.61
CA GLY A 66 18.31 1.86 -10.02
C GLY A 66 19.07 3.09 -10.46
N ARG A 67 19.98 2.89 -11.41
CA ARG A 67 20.83 3.97 -11.92
C ARG A 67 20.32 4.50 -13.23
N HIS A 68 20.36 5.82 -13.37
CA HIS A 68 20.07 6.53 -14.60
C HIS A 68 21.23 7.48 -14.92
N GLN A 69 21.64 7.53 -16.18
CA GLN A 69 22.68 8.43 -16.64
C GLN A 69 22.10 9.39 -17.68
N ASN A 70 22.18 10.68 -17.40
CA ASN A 70 21.80 11.74 -18.33
C ASN A 70 23.06 12.53 -18.72
N GLY A 71 23.60 12.25 -19.91
CA GLY A 71 24.85 12.84 -20.37
C GLY A 71 26.04 12.49 -19.46
N LYS A 72 26.57 13.49 -18.74
CA LYS A 72 27.71 13.32 -17.80
C LYS A 72 27.28 13.07 -16.36
N ASN A 73 26.01 13.30 -16.03
CA ASN A 73 25.50 13.21 -14.67
C ASN A 73 24.93 11.81 -14.41
N SER A 74 25.22 11.26 -13.23
CA SER A 74 24.71 9.97 -12.76
C SER A 74 23.76 10.18 -11.59
N TYR A 75 22.63 9.47 -11.62
CA TYR A 75 21.57 9.55 -10.63
C TYR A 75 21.26 8.15 -10.10
N VAL A 76 21.14 8.03 -8.78
CA VAL A 76 20.58 6.85 -8.11
C VAL A 76 19.13 7.15 -7.76
N PHE A 77 18.20 6.50 -8.45
CA PHE A 77 16.80 6.48 -8.10
C PHE A 77 16.55 5.42 -7.03
N VAL A 78 15.90 5.80 -5.93
CA VAL A 78 15.51 4.90 -4.86
C VAL A 78 13.98 4.82 -4.84
N ASP A 79 13.43 3.63 -5.10
CA ASP A 79 12.00 3.39 -5.08
C ASP A 79 11.52 3.20 -3.64
N LEU A 80 10.75 4.16 -3.12
CA LEU A 80 10.16 4.05 -1.79
C LEU A 80 8.91 3.17 -1.84
N PRO A 81 8.56 2.47 -0.75
CA PRO A 81 7.28 1.77 -0.64
C PRO A 81 6.11 2.70 -0.98
N GLY A 82 5.04 2.14 -1.58
CA GLY A 82 3.86 2.93 -1.93
C GLY A 82 3.09 3.32 -0.68
N THR A 83 2.97 4.61 -0.39
CA THR A 83 2.37 5.10 0.87
C THR A 83 1.32 6.17 0.61
N TYR A 84 0.28 6.25 1.45
CA TYR A 84 -0.75 7.30 1.34
C TYR A 84 -0.45 8.52 2.21
N SER A 85 0.39 8.35 3.23
CA SER A 85 0.75 9.36 4.23
C SER A 85 2.15 9.05 4.77
N LEU A 86 2.82 10.07 5.31
CA LEU A 86 4.09 9.98 6.05
C LEU A 86 3.86 10.03 7.58
N MET A 87 2.62 9.79 8.03
CA MET A 87 2.25 9.69 9.46
C MET A 87 2.57 8.31 10.09
N ALA A 88 3.31 7.44 9.38
CA ALA A 88 3.94 6.21 9.88
C ALA A 88 3.03 5.24 10.67
N HIS A 89 1.86 4.89 10.13
CA HIS A 89 1.00 3.85 10.71
C HIS A 89 1.38 2.43 10.27
N SER A 90 2.28 2.30 9.30
CA SER A 90 2.81 1.03 8.81
C SER A 90 4.34 1.09 8.66
N ALA A 91 4.98 -0.09 8.64
CA ALA A 91 6.42 -0.19 8.42
C ALA A 91 6.85 0.40 7.06
N GLU A 92 5.98 0.35 6.05
CA GLU A 92 6.22 0.95 4.73
C GLU A 92 6.20 2.48 4.78
N GLU A 93 5.24 3.05 5.50
CA GLU A 93 5.12 4.50 5.73
C GLU A 93 6.29 5.04 6.56
N GLU A 94 6.69 4.29 7.60
CA GLU A 94 7.86 4.62 8.42
C GLU A 94 9.14 4.63 7.59
N VAL A 95 9.35 3.62 6.73
CA VAL A 95 10.48 3.55 5.79
C VAL A 95 10.50 4.73 4.83
N ALA A 96 9.37 5.06 4.22
CA ALA A 96 9.28 6.18 3.28
C ALA A 96 9.58 7.52 3.98
N ARG A 97 9.00 7.74 5.17
CA ARG A 97 9.24 8.94 5.99
C ARG A 97 10.71 9.05 6.36
N ASP A 98 11.29 8.00 6.95
CA ASP A 98 12.66 8.04 7.45
C ASP A 98 13.66 8.25 6.30
N PHE A 99 13.40 7.71 5.10
CA PHE A 99 14.24 7.98 3.94
C PHE A 99 14.13 9.43 3.45
N ILE A 100 12.92 10.00 3.40
CA ILE A 100 12.74 11.39 2.98
C ILE A 100 13.39 12.34 3.99
N CYS A 101 13.31 12.05 5.29
CA CYS A 101 13.91 12.88 6.35
C CYS A 101 15.42 12.73 6.47
N PHE A 102 15.93 11.49 6.42
CA PHE A 102 17.29 11.16 6.85
C PHE A 102 18.14 10.50 5.74
N GLY A 103 17.52 10.10 4.63
CA GLY A 103 18.19 9.42 3.51
C GLY A 103 19.09 10.33 2.67
N ARG A 104 19.13 11.65 2.96
CA ARG A 104 19.92 12.66 2.23
C ARG A 104 19.70 12.60 0.72
N ALA A 105 18.43 12.54 0.32
CA ALA A 105 18.05 12.66 -1.08
C ALA A 105 18.26 14.10 -1.55
N ASP A 106 18.87 14.28 -2.73
CA ASP A 106 19.07 15.59 -3.35
C ASP A 106 17.77 16.16 -3.92
N ALA A 107 16.85 15.29 -4.34
CA ALA A 107 15.47 15.64 -4.68
C ALA A 107 14.50 14.46 -4.44
N ALA A 108 13.22 14.77 -4.26
CA ALA A 108 12.14 13.80 -4.12
C ALA A 108 11.13 13.95 -5.27
N VAL A 109 10.92 12.88 -6.04
CA VAL A 109 9.86 12.79 -7.04
C VAL A 109 8.64 12.13 -6.42
N VAL A 110 7.54 12.87 -6.33
CA VAL A 110 6.25 12.33 -5.87
C VAL A 110 5.38 12.01 -7.09
N VAL A 111 5.17 10.73 -7.35
CA VAL A 111 4.34 10.24 -8.45
C VAL A 111 2.88 10.23 -8.02
N CYS A 112 2.04 10.92 -8.78
CA CYS A 112 0.61 11.06 -8.53
C CYS A 112 -0.20 10.52 -9.70
N ASP A 113 -1.34 9.88 -9.43
CA ASP A 113 -2.30 9.53 -10.47
C ASP A 113 -3.10 10.77 -10.92
N ALA A 114 -2.94 11.17 -12.18
CA ALA A 114 -3.68 12.25 -12.81
C ALA A 114 -5.21 12.05 -12.78
N THR A 115 -5.71 10.82 -12.69
CA THR A 115 -7.16 10.55 -12.63
C THR A 115 -7.77 10.81 -11.25
N CYS A 116 -6.96 10.85 -10.19
CA CYS A 116 -7.41 11.08 -8.81
C CYS A 116 -6.45 11.97 -8.01
N LEU A 117 -6.04 13.09 -8.62
CA LEU A 117 -4.95 13.93 -8.12
C LEU A 117 -5.17 14.46 -6.69
N GLU A 118 -6.40 14.86 -6.33
CA GLU A 118 -6.78 15.36 -5.00
C GLU A 118 -6.32 14.43 -3.87
N ARG A 119 -6.55 13.13 -3.99
CA ARG A 119 -6.12 12.14 -2.99
C ARG A 119 -4.60 11.98 -2.94
N ASN A 120 -3.92 12.18 -4.06
CA ASN A 120 -2.48 12.00 -4.19
C ASN A 120 -1.69 13.22 -3.69
N LEU A 121 -2.29 14.42 -3.77
CA LEU A 121 -1.64 15.65 -3.27
C LEU A 121 -1.39 15.63 -1.77
N ASN A 122 -2.10 14.81 -0.98
CA ASN A 122 -1.80 14.65 0.44
C ASN A 122 -0.32 14.27 0.67
N LEU A 123 0.18 13.26 -0.06
CA LEU A 123 1.59 12.85 0.04
C LEU A 123 2.54 13.93 -0.49
N VAL A 124 2.16 14.66 -1.53
CA VAL A 124 2.95 15.77 -2.09
C VAL A 124 3.16 16.85 -1.03
N LEU A 125 2.07 17.30 -0.40
CA LEU A 125 2.09 18.35 0.60
C LEU A 125 2.93 17.95 1.81
N GLN A 126 2.75 16.73 2.34
CA GLN A 126 3.54 16.25 3.46
C GLN A 126 5.04 16.11 3.12
N THR A 127 5.37 15.68 1.90
CA THR A 127 6.77 15.61 1.44
C THR A 127 7.38 17.01 1.34
N ALA A 128 6.60 17.98 0.86
CA ALA A 128 7.01 19.37 0.71
C ALA A 128 7.21 20.10 2.05
N GLU A 129 6.60 19.62 3.14
CA GLU A 129 6.88 20.12 4.49
C GLU A 129 8.23 19.63 5.03
N ILE A 130 8.72 18.47 4.56
CA ILE A 130 10.00 17.90 4.98
C ILE A 130 11.16 18.52 4.19
N THR A 131 11.04 18.58 2.87
CA THR A 131 12.09 19.09 1.97
C THR A 131 11.48 20.00 0.90
N PRO A 132 12.15 21.11 0.55
CA PRO A 132 11.72 21.96 -0.56
C PRO A 132 12.02 21.33 -1.93
N ASN A 133 12.95 20.37 -2.03
CA ASN A 133 13.41 19.82 -3.32
C ASN A 133 12.47 18.74 -3.86
N VAL A 134 11.20 19.09 -4.06
CA VAL A 134 10.15 18.16 -4.52
C VAL A 134 9.77 18.42 -5.97
N VAL A 135 9.66 17.36 -6.76
CA VAL A 135 9.13 17.37 -8.13
C VAL A 135 7.88 16.50 -8.19
N VAL A 136 6.77 17.05 -8.69
CA VAL A 136 5.50 16.32 -8.81
C VAL A 136 5.38 15.71 -10.20
N CYS A 137 5.22 14.39 -10.26
CA CYS A 137 4.98 13.67 -11.50
C CYS A 137 3.50 13.27 -11.59
N ALA A 138 2.69 14.05 -12.31
CA ALA A 138 1.31 13.68 -12.62
C ALA A 138 1.29 12.60 -13.72
N ASN A 139 1.33 11.33 -13.31
CA ASN A 139 1.36 10.16 -14.19
C ASN A 139 -0.06 9.75 -14.63
N LEU A 140 -0.16 8.83 -15.60
CA LEU A 140 -1.44 8.35 -16.17
C LEU A 140 -2.23 9.45 -16.90
N MET A 141 -1.53 10.40 -17.52
CA MET A 141 -2.14 11.49 -18.30
C MET A 141 -2.94 11.00 -19.51
N ASP A 142 -2.61 9.83 -20.05
CA ASP A 142 -3.38 9.16 -21.11
C ASP A 142 -4.73 8.65 -20.59
N GLU A 143 -4.77 8.04 -19.41
CA GLU A 143 -6.01 7.63 -18.74
C GLU A 143 -6.85 8.83 -18.30
N ALA A 144 -6.22 9.90 -17.80
CA ALA A 144 -6.91 11.15 -17.47
C ALA A 144 -7.63 11.74 -18.69
N LYS A 145 -6.96 11.75 -19.86
CA LYS A 145 -7.56 12.17 -21.13
C LYS A 145 -8.74 11.29 -21.53
N LYS A 146 -8.64 9.96 -21.40
CA LYS A 146 -9.76 9.03 -21.68
C LYS A 146 -10.96 9.29 -20.76
N LYS A 147 -10.70 9.61 -19.48
CA LYS A 147 -11.72 9.97 -18.48
C LYS A 147 -12.22 11.42 -18.61
N LYS A 148 -11.77 12.18 -19.61
CA LYS A 148 -12.12 13.60 -19.84
C LYS A 148 -11.80 14.51 -18.64
N VAL A 149 -10.74 14.15 -17.91
CA VAL A 149 -10.14 14.97 -16.86
C VAL A 149 -9.06 15.81 -17.51
N GLN A 150 -9.22 17.13 -17.47
CA GLN A 150 -8.20 18.07 -17.91
C GLN A 150 -7.51 18.67 -16.69
N ILE A 151 -6.18 18.62 -16.67
CA ILE A 151 -5.35 19.18 -15.60
C ILE A 151 -4.52 20.31 -16.19
N ASP A 152 -4.62 21.48 -15.58
CA ASP A 152 -3.70 22.58 -15.85
C ASP A 152 -2.44 22.40 -15.00
N LEU A 153 -1.40 21.80 -15.60
CA LEU A 153 -0.13 21.54 -14.92
C LEU A 153 0.60 22.83 -14.50
N LYS A 154 0.43 23.92 -15.27
CA LYS A 154 1.07 25.20 -14.96
C LYS A 154 0.43 25.83 -13.74
N LYS A 155 -0.91 25.87 -13.70
CA LYS A 155 -1.65 26.38 -12.55
C LYS A 155 -1.41 25.54 -11.30
N LEU A 156 -1.34 24.22 -11.46
CA LEU A 156 -1.01 23.29 -10.37
C LEU A 156 0.39 23.56 -9.81
N SER A 157 1.38 23.77 -10.70
CA SER A 157 2.74 24.12 -10.30
C SER A 157 2.80 25.44 -9.53
N GLN A 158 2.09 26.47 -10.01
CA GLN A 158 1.99 27.77 -9.34
C GLN A 158 1.31 27.67 -7.96
N ASN A 159 0.23 26.91 -7.86
CA ASN A 159 -0.52 26.76 -6.61
C ASN A 159 0.25 25.96 -5.55
N LEU A 160 1.03 24.97 -5.98
CA LEU A 160 1.89 24.18 -5.09
C LEU A 160 3.20 24.91 -4.74
N GLY A 161 3.70 25.77 -5.63
CA GLY A 161 5.06 26.32 -5.53
C GLY A 161 6.15 25.28 -5.87
N LEU A 162 5.77 24.20 -6.54
CA LEU A 162 6.62 23.06 -6.90
C LEU A 162 6.58 22.83 -8.41
N PRO A 163 7.68 22.37 -9.03
CA PRO A 163 7.64 21.95 -10.42
C PRO A 163 6.75 20.71 -10.61
N VAL A 164 5.90 20.75 -11.63
CA VAL A 164 4.95 19.68 -11.95
C VAL A 164 5.15 19.25 -13.40
N VAL A 165 5.36 17.95 -13.61
CA VAL A 165 5.51 17.33 -14.94
C VAL A 165 4.41 16.32 -15.17
N GLY A 166 3.78 16.37 -16.34
CA GLY A 166 2.76 15.41 -16.76
C GLY A 166 3.40 14.23 -17.51
N ALA A 167 3.15 13.01 -17.05
CA ALA A 167 3.72 11.80 -17.64
C ALA A 167 2.66 10.76 -18.02
N ALA A 168 3.01 9.93 -19.00
CA ALA A 168 2.34 8.67 -19.28
C ALA A 168 3.43 7.60 -19.40
N ALA A 169 3.91 7.12 -18.24
CA ALA A 169 5.13 6.32 -18.12
C ALA A 169 5.15 5.11 -19.07
N ARG A 170 4.03 4.38 -19.17
CA ARG A 170 3.88 3.21 -20.07
C ARG A 170 4.15 3.53 -21.55
N SER A 171 3.96 4.79 -21.95
CA SER A 171 4.20 5.26 -23.33
C SER A 171 5.51 6.04 -23.48
N GLY A 172 6.32 6.15 -22.43
CA GLY A 172 7.56 6.92 -22.38
C GLY A 172 7.38 8.45 -22.43
N LYS A 173 6.14 8.96 -22.52
CA LYS A 173 5.85 10.39 -22.66
C LYS A 173 6.03 11.13 -21.34
N GLY A 174 6.73 12.27 -21.38
CA GLY A 174 6.96 13.14 -20.22
C GLY A 174 8.11 12.70 -19.29
N LEU A 175 8.70 11.52 -19.51
CA LEU A 175 9.80 11.03 -18.66
C LEU A 175 11.12 11.79 -18.87
N LYS A 176 11.42 12.21 -20.11
CA LYS A 176 12.60 13.04 -20.39
C LYS A 176 12.52 14.40 -19.69
N GLU A 177 11.37 15.06 -19.82
CA GLU A 177 11.06 16.32 -19.12
C GLU A 177 11.14 16.15 -17.60
N LEU A 178 10.64 15.02 -17.06
CA LEU A 178 10.76 14.72 -15.64
C LEU A 178 12.22 14.65 -15.18
N VAL A 179 13.09 13.96 -15.93
CA VAL A 179 14.52 13.86 -15.60
C VAL A 179 15.21 15.23 -15.67
N GLU A 180 14.93 16.03 -16.70
CA GLU A 180 15.48 17.38 -16.85
C GLU A 180 15.09 18.29 -15.67
N VAL A 181 13.83 18.26 -15.26
CA VAL A 181 13.34 19.05 -14.11
C VAL A 181 13.95 18.54 -12.78
N VAL A 182 14.06 17.23 -12.60
CA VAL A 182 14.71 16.64 -11.43
C VAL A 182 16.18 17.04 -11.36
N GLU A 183 16.88 17.03 -12.50
CA GLU A 183 18.26 17.48 -12.63
C GLU A 183 18.41 18.95 -12.18
N GLN A 184 17.55 19.84 -12.71
CA GLN A 184 17.53 21.25 -12.34
C GLN A 184 17.27 21.48 -10.84
N VAL A 185 16.36 20.72 -10.22
CA VAL A 185 16.10 20.82 -8.77
C VAL A 185 17.28 20.25 -7.97
N SER A 186 17.83 19.09 -8.36
CA SER A 186 18.90 18.41 -7.63
C SER A 186 20.25 19.16 -7.62
N HIS A 187 20.47 19.99 -8.64
CA HIS A 187 21.64 20.87 -8.76
C HIS A 187 21.39 22.29 -8.26
N GLY A 188 20.16 22.60 -7.83
CA GLY A 188 19.79 23.91 -7.30
C GLY A 188 19.65 25.00 -8.37
N GLU A 189 19.40 24.65 -9.62
CA GLU A 189 19.04 25.62 -10.68
C GLU A 189 17.60 26.11 -10.50
N ILE A 190 16.72 25.22 -10.05
CA ILE A 190 15.38 25.56 -9.58
C ILE A 190 15.38 25.44 -8.06
N HIS A 191 14.91 26.50 -7.39
CA HIS A 191 14.63 26.50 -5.95
C HIS A 191 13.12 26.47 -5.75
N PRO A 192 12.50 25.29 -5.55
CA PRO A 192 11.07 25.24 -5.29
C PRO A 192 10.75 25.94 -3.98
N ALA A 193 9.62 26.65 -3.94
CA ALA A 193 9.15 27.40 -2.79
C ALA A 193 7.76 26.89 -2.44
N PRO A 194 7.65 25.71 -1.79
CA PRO A 194 6.36 25.09 -1.53
C PRO A 194 5.46 26.01 -0.70
N ARG A 195 4.18 26.06 -1.07
CA ARG A 195 3.17 26.81 -0.30
C ARG A 195 3.01 26.15 1.08
N PRO A 196 3.28 26.85 2.19
CA PRO A 196 3.17 26.24 3.51
C PRO A 196 1.71 25.93 3.84
N ILE A 197 1.48 24.75 4.42
CA ILE A 197 0.17 24.35 4.92
C ILE A 197 -0.16 25.21 6.13
N ARG A 198 -1.35 25.81 6.13
CA ARG A 198 -1.88 26.58 7.26
C ARG A 198 -2.78 25.69 8.09
N TYR A 199 -2.40 25.45 9.33
CA TYR A 199 -3.20 24.75 10.31
C TYR A 199 -4.14 25.71 11.02
N THR A 200 -4.97 25.16 11.91
CA THR A 200 -5.85 25.98 12.75
C THR A 200 -5.02 26.92 13.64
N ALA A 201 -5.54 28.11 13.97
CA ALA A 201 -4.85 29.10 14.78
C ALA A 201 -4.25 28.56 16.11
N PRO A 202 -4.90 27.64 16.84
CA PRO A 202 -4.32 26.99 18.02
C PRO A 202 -3.02 26.22 17.71
N ILE A 203 -3.01 25.46 16.62
CA ILE A 203 -1.88 24.63 16.19
C ILE A 203 -0.75 25.53 15.70
N GLU A 204 -1.07 26.58 14.92
CA GLU A 204 -0.08 27.57 14.47
C GLU A 204 0.61 28.28 15.64
N ALA A 205 -0.14 28.63 16.69
CA ALA A 205 0.44 29.24 17.89
C ALA A 205 1.39 28.28 18.62
N ALA A 206 1.01 27.00 18.74
CA ALA A 206 1.86 25.97 19.34
C ALA A 206 3.16 25.74 18.54
N ILE A 207 3.07 25.71 17.21
CA ILE A 207 4.24 25.62 16.33
C ILE A 207 5.15 26.85 16.48
N ALA A 208 4.57 28.06 16.49
CA ALA A 208 5.31 29.30 16.65
C ALA A 208 6.04 29.41 18.00
N GLN A 209 5.52 28.75 19.04
CA GLN A 209 6.20 28.68 20.35
C GLN A 209 7.44 27.77 20.31
N LEU A 210 7.40 26.68 19.53
CA LEU A 210 8.50 25.72 19.43
C LEU A 210 9.61 26.16 18.46
N THR A 211 9.24 26.89 17.40
CA THR A 211 10.14 27.28 16.32
C THR A 211 11.42 27.99 16.82
N PRO A 212 11.37 28.98 17.74
CA PRO A 212 12.57 29.67 18.22
C PRO A 212 13.53 28.80 19.04
N VAL A 213 13.03 27.73 19.67
CA VAL A 213 13.86 26.78 20.41
C VAL A 213 14.55 25.82 19.43
N LEU A 214 13.83 25.42 18.37
CA LEU A 214 14.36 24.54 17.33
C LEU A 214 15.35 25.25 16.40
N ASP A 215 15.17 26.54 16.14
CA ASP A 215 16.10 27.34 15.33
C ASP A 215 17.48 27.52 16.01
N GLN A 216 17.59 27.25 17.31
CA GLN A 216 18.88 27.25 18.04
C GLN A 216 19.66 25.93 17.88
N VAL A 217 19.05 24.93 17.24
CA VAL A 217 19.59 23.60 17.05
C VAL A 217 19.99 23.41 15.59
N ASP A 218 21.09 22.69 15.33
CA ASP A 218 21.43 22.28 13.97
C ASP A 218 20.48 21.18 13.49
N LEU A 219 19.48 21.59 12.70
CA LEU A 219 18.45 20.70 12.17
C LEU A 219 18.87 19.93 10.91
N LYS A 220 20.13 20.06 10.45
CA LYS A 220 20.70 19.30 9.31
C LYS A 220 19.76 19.22 8.10
N ASP A 221 19.34 20.40 7.63
CA ASP A 221 18.45 20.62 6.48
C ASP A 221 16.96 20.33 6.69
N LEU A 222 16.53 19.91 7.89
CA LEU A 222 15.10 19.77 8.21
C LEU A 222 14.44 21.11 8.56
N SER A 223 13.18 21.25 8.17
CA SER A 223 12.33 22.38 8.53
C SER A 223 12.03 22.41 10.03
N SER A 224 12.36 23.52 10.71
CA SER A 224 12.04 23.72 12.14
C SER A 224 10.54 23.64 12.42
N ARG A 225 9.73 24.14 11.46
CA ARG A 225 8.27 24.04 11.49
C ARG A 225 7.80 22.58 11.46
N TRP A 226 8.36 21.76 10.58
CA TRP A 226 7.96 20.36 10.47
C TRP A 226 8.37 19.57 11.71
N VAL A 227 9.58 19.78 12.23
CA VAL A 227 10.04 19.17 13.48
C VAL A 227 9.14 19.56 14.65
N ALA A 228 8.74 20.84 14.76
CA ALA A 228 7.79 21.30 15.77
C ALA A 228 6.46 20.53 15.71
N LEU A 229 5.88 20.39 14.51
CA LEU A 229 4.65 19.64 14.31
C LEU A 229 4.80 18.17 14.74
N LYS A 230 5.89 17.50 14.37
CA LYS A 230 6.15 16.10 14.72
C LYS A 230 6.40 15.87 16.20
N LEU A 231 7.06 16.80 16.87
CA LEU A 231 7.21 16.75 18.32
C LEU A 231 5.86 16.92 19.05
N LEU A 232 4.95 17.73 18.50
CA LEU A 232 3.59 17.86 19.02
C LEU A 232 2.76 16.59 18.80
N GLU A 233 2.86 15.95 17.64
CA GLU A 233 2.22 14.64 17.38
C GLU A 233 2.64 13.58 18.42
N GLY A 234 3.91 13.63 18.87
CA GLY A 234 4.38 12.85 20.01
C GLY A 234 4.60 11.37 19.70
N GLU A 235 4.97 11.04 18.47
CA GLU A 235 5.27 9.67 18.05
C GLU A 235 6.61 9.19 18.65
N PRO A 236 6.63 8.18 19.54
CA PRO A 236 7.83 7.83 20.31
C PRO A 236 9.02 7.40 19.46
N VAL A 237 8.76 6.64 18.39
CA VAL A 237 9.79 6.13 17.47
C VAL A 237 10.45 7.29 16.73
N LEU A 238 9.65 8.19 16.16
CA LEU A 238 10.16 9.36 15.45
C LEU A 238 10.95 10.30 16.37
N CYS A 239 10.47 10.54 17.59
CA CYS A 239 11.19 11.34 18.58
C CYS A 239 12.57 10.73 18.90
N ALA A 240 12.66 9.40 19.04
CA ALA A 240 13.94 8.73 19.26
C ALA A 240 14.87 8.84 18.04
N THR A 241 14.35 8.65 16.82
CA THR A 241 15.13 8.80 15.58
C THR A 241 15.63 10.24 15.39
N LEU A 242 14.78 11.24 15.67
CA LEU A 242 15.15 12.66 15.65
C LEU A 242 16.24 12.96 16.68
N ALA A 243 16.10 12.49 17.92
CA ALA A 243 17.09 12.70 18.97
C ALA A 243 18.47 12.12 18.57
N GLY A 244 18.49 10.91 18.01
CA GLY A 244 19.71 10.27 17.52
C GLY A 244 20.35 10.99 16.34
N HIS A 245 19.54 11.39 15.34
CA HIS A 245 20.04 12.04 14.13
C HIS A 245 20.52 13.48 14.38
N LEU A 246 19.77 14.24 15.17
CA LEU A 246 20.08 15.63 15.54
C LEU A 246 21.13 15.71 16.66
N GLN A 247 21.41 14.60 17.37
CA GLN A 247 22.28 14.56 18.55
C GLN A 247 21.83 15.51 19.66
N VAL A 248 20.52 15.60 19.84
CA VAL A 248 19.87 16.55 20.78
C VAL A 248 18.98 15.78 21.73
N ASP A 249 18.96 16.20 22.98
CA ASP A 249 18.06 15.64 23.98
C ASP A 249 16.64 16.22 23.79
N ILE A 250 15.70 15.33 23.49
CA ILE A 250 14.26 15.62 23.32
C ILE A 250 13.48 15.10 24.56
N GLY A 251 14.18 14.67 25.61
CA GLY A 251 13.59 14.22 26.86
C GLY A 251 12.72 15.30 27.52
N PRO A 252 11.82 14.92 28.46
CA PRO A 252 10.89 15.83 29.11
C PRO A 252 11.57 16.97 29.87
N ASP A 253 12.79 16.75 30.38
CA ASP A 253 13.58 17.73 31.13
C ASP A 253 14.43 18.66 30.26
N SER A 254 14.46 18.43 28.94
CA SER A 254 15.18 19.28 27.99
C SER A 254 14.44 20.60 27.72
N ALA A 255 15.14 21.58 27.15
CA ALA A 255 14.52 22.84 26.70
C ALA A 255 13.40 22.59 25.67
N ILE A 256 13.60 21.61 24.78
CA ILE A 256 12.62 21.20 23.77
C ILE A 256 11.43 20.52 24.45
N GLY A 257 11.66 19.57 25.36
CA GLY A 257 10.60 18.87 26.09
C GLY A 257 9.74 19.80 26.94
N THR A 258 10.36 20.79 27.59
CA THR A 258 9.66 21.85 28.32
C THR A 258 8.79 22.70 27.39
N ALA A 259 9.31 23.08 26.23
CA ALA A 259 8.57 23.86 25.24
C ALA A 259 7.39 23.05 24.63
N VAL A 260 7.58 21.76 24.36
CA VAL A 260 6.51 20.85 23.88
C VAL A 260 5.42 20.71 24.92
N THR A 261 5.79 20.57 26.20
CA THR A 261 4.83 20.50 27.31
C THR A 261 4.05 21.82 27.47
N GLY A 262 4.73 22.96 27.32
CA GLY A 262 4.10 24.28 27.31
C GLY A 262 3.09 24.47 26.18
N ALA A 263 3.47 24.07 24.96
CA ALA A 263 2.60 24.11 23.80
C ALA A 263 1.37 23.20 23.95
N TRP A 264 1.55 21.99 24.49
CA TRP A 264 0.44 21.09 24.80
C TRP A 264 -0.51 21.65 25.86
N ARG A 265 0.00 22.37 26.86
CA ARG A 265 -0.84 23.05 27.85
C ARG A 265 -1.74 24.11 27.19
N GLN A 266 -1.20 24.91 26.28
CA GLN A 266 -1.98 25.91 25.53
C GLN A 266 -3.05 25.26 24.65
N LEU A 267 -2.74 24.14 23.98
CA LEU A 267 -3.72 23.38 23.19
C LEU A 267 -4.85 22.82 24.06
N GLN A 268 -4.52 22.30 25.26
CA GLN A 268 -5.50 21.79 26.21
C GLN A 268 -6.41 22.88 26.77
N GLU A 269 -5.88 24.08 27.04
CA GLU A 269 -6.69 25.25 27.45
C GLU A 269 -7.73 25.65 26.39
N GLN A 270 -7.46 25.34 25.12
CA GLN A 270 -8.37 25.55 24.00
C GLN A 270 -9.23 24.31 23.68
N GLY A 271 -9.19 23.27 24.52
CA GLY A 271 -10.02 22.06 24.40
C GLY A 271 -9.57 21.07 23.32
N ILE A 272 -8.33 21.18 22.86
CA ILE A 272 -7.71 20.29 21.87
C ILE A 272 -6.91 19.22 22.62
N ASP A 273 -7.36 17.97 22.52
CA ASP A 273 -6.64 16.79 22.95
C ASP A 273 -5.79 16.22 21.80
N ARG A 274 -5.07 15.11 22.05
CA ARG A 274 -4.19 14.48 21.05
C ARG A 274 -4.94 13.99 19.82
N ASP A 275 -6.11 13.38 20.01
CA ASP A 275 -6.88 12.84 18.89
C ASP A 275 -7.43 13.96 18.01
N LYS A 276 -7.98 15.02 18.61
CA LYS A 276 -8.42 16.22 17.87
C LYS A 276 -7.27 16.94 17.19
N PHE A 277 -6.08 16.97 17.79
CA PHE A 277 -4.90 17.55 17.16
C PHE A 277 -4.54 16.81 15.87
N LEU A 278 -4.49 15.48 15.91
CA LEU A 278 -4.22 14.64 14.74
C LEU A 278 -5.31 14.82 13.67
N ASP A 279 -6.59 14.74 14.07
CA ASP A 279 -7.72 14.92 13.15
C ASP A 279 -7.71 16.29 12.48
N ASN A 280 -7.43 17.36 13.23
CA ASN A 280 -7.34 18.71 12.69
C ASN A 280 -6.17 18.84 11.70
N THR A 281 -5.00 18.28 12.04
CA THR A 281 -3.81 18.32 11.19
C THR A 281 -4.08 17.61 9.86
N VAL A 282 -4.62 16.39 9.91
CA VAL A 282 -5.02 15.63 8.71
C VAL A 282 -6.06 16.40 7.90
N SER A 283 -7.08 16.95 8.56
CA SER A 283 -8.15 17.70 7.90
C SER A 283 -7.62 18.93 7.17
N CYS A 284 -6.70 19.69 7.77
CA CYS A 284 -6.09 20.85 7.12
C CYS A 284 -5.29 20.47 5.87
N ILE A 285 -4.55 19.35 5.89
CA ILE A 285 -3.79 18.88 4.73
C ILE A 285 -4.74 18.47 3.59
N VAL A 286 -5.81 17.75 3.92
CA VAL A 286 -6.83 17.33 2.93
C VAL A 286 -7.54 18.53 2.31
N LEU A 287 -7.94 19.50 3.14
CA LEU A 287 -8.58 20.73 2.65
C LEU A 287 -7.63 21.57 1.78
N ALA A 288 -6.34 21.65 2.14
CA ALA A 288 -5.34 22.33 1.31
C ALA A 288 -5.17 21.63 -0.05
N ALA A 289 -5.14 20.29 -0.07
CA ALA A 289 -5.10 19.52 -1.31
C ALA A 289 -6.35 19.75 -2.18
N GLU A 290 -7.54 19.81 -1.57
CA GLU A 290 -8.81 20.08 -2.26
C GLU A 290 -8.82 21.50 -2.86
N GLU A 291 -8.40 22.52 -2.11
CA GLU A 291 -8.30 23.91 -2.57
C GLU A 291 -7.36 24.02 -3.79
N ILE A 292 -6.18 23.41 -3.70
CA ILE A 292 -5.18 23.44 -4.77
C ILE A 292 -5.70 22.72 -6.03
N CYS A 293 -6.34 21.56 -5.87
CA CYS A 293 -6.88 20.77 -6.98
C CYS A 293 -8.11 21.41 -7.64
N GLY A 294 -9.02 21.97 -6.84
CA GLY A 294 -10.29 22.53 -7.31
C GLY A 294 -10.11 23.60 -8.39
N ASP A 295 -9.02 24.35 -8.26
CA ASP A 295 -8.66 25.40 -9.21
C ASP A 295 -7.95 24.90 -10.47
N CYS A 296 -7.36 23.70 -10.45
CA CYS A 296 -6.49 23.18 -11.50
C CYS A 296 -7.14 22.10 -12.37
N ILE A 297 -8.21 21.46 -11.89
CA ILE A 297 -8.83 20.31 -12.54
C ILE A 297 -10.18 20.71 -13.13
N THR A 298 -10.29 20.63 -14.45
CA THR A 298 -11.57 20.77 -15.14
C THR A 298 -12.07 19.39 -15.53
N THR A 299 -13.11 18.92 -14.84
CA THR A 299 -13.79 17.68 -15.24
C THR A 299 -15.00 18.02 -16.07
N THR A 300 -14.99 17.60 -17.35
CA THR A 300 -16.18 17.69 -18.20
C THR A 300 -17.24 16.72 -17.65
N LYS A 301 -18.15 17.21 -16.81
CA LYS A 301 -19.21 16.40 -16.20
C LYS A 301 -20.13 15.80 -17.27
N ARG A 302 -19.92 14.50 -17.59
CA ARG A 302 -20.99 13.48 -17.71
C ARG A 302 -20.43 12.09 -18.04
N SER A 303 -20.51 11.18 -17.07
CA SER A 303 -21.12 9.85 -17.21
C SER A 303 -21.26 9.24 -15.81
N GLY A 304 -22.32 8.48 -15.54
CA GLY A 304 -22.47 7.76 -14.26
C GLY A 304 -23.76 8.03 -13.48
N GLY A 305 -24.84 8.52 -14.11
CA GLY A 305 -26.16 8.50 -13.46
C GLY A 305 -26.62 7.09 -13.08
N TYR A 306 -26.12 6.08 -13.80
CA TYR A 306 -26.29 4.67 -13.48
C TYR A 306 -25.33 4.22 -12.37
N ASP A 307 -24.03 4.50 -12.46
CA ASP A 307 -23.05 4.16 -11.41
C ASP A 307 -23.40 4.79 -10.06
N ARG A 308 -23.84 6.05 -10.00
CA ARG A 308 -24.27 6.68 -8.75
C ARG A 308 -25.55 6.07 -8.16
N LYS A 309 -26.47 5.58 -9.01
CA LYS A 309 -27.69 4.90 -8.55
C LYS A 309 -27.37 3.48 -8.08
N LEU A 310 -26.52 2.77 -8.80
CA LEU A 310 -26.03 1.45 -8.44
C LEU A 310 -25.25 1.54 -7.13
N ASP A 311 -24.33 2.50 -7.01
CA ASP A 311 -23.58 2.77 -5.79
C ASP A 311 -24.53 3.08 -4.63
N LYS A 312 -25.52 3.97 -4.81
CA LYS A 312 -26.46 4.31 -3.74
C LYS A 312 -27.31 3.11 -3.28
N ILE A 313 -27.62 2.17 -4.19
CA ILE A 313 -28.34 0.93 -3.86
C ILE A 313 -27.39 -0.09 -3.20
N LEU A 314 -26.18 -0.24 -3.71
CA LEU A 314 -25.17 -1.20 -3.24
C LEU A 314 -24.50 -0.77 -1.93
N THR A 315 -24.39 0.53 -1.65
CA THR A 315 -23.76 1.10 -0.44
C THR A 315 -24.76 1.73 0.53
N GLY A 316 -26.07 1.62 0.25
CA GLY A 316 -27.09 2.08 1.17
C GLY A 316 -27.00 1.34 2.50
N LYS A 317 -27.00 2.08 3.62
CA LYS A 317 -26.93 1.55 5.00
C LYS A 317 -27.90 0.39 5.30
N TRP A 318 -29.04 0.31 4.62
CA TRP A 318 -30.04 -0.76 4.79
C TRP A 318 -30.09 -1.76 3.63
N THR A 319 -29.68 -1.37 2.42
CA THR A 319 -29.75 -2.22 1.22
C THR A 319 -28.45 -2.92 0.89
N GLY A 320 -27.31 -2.41 1.35
CA GLY A 320 -25.98 -2.93 1.03
C GLY A 320 -25.73 -4.32 1.62
N ILE A 321 -26.06 -4.55 2.90
CA ILE A 321 -25.85 -5.86 3.56
C ILE A 321 -26.73 -6.97 2.95
N PRO A 322 -28.04 -6.78 2.71
CA PRO A 322 -28.86 -7.80 2.06
C PRO A 322 -28.41 -8.13 0.64
N ILE A 323 -28.08 -7.13 -0.17
CA ILE A 323 -27.61 -7.35 -1.55
C ILE A 323 -26.28 -8.09 -1.55
N MET A 324 -25.41 -7.80 -0.59
CA MET A 324 -24.14 -8.50 -0.40
C MET A 324 -24.30 -9.96 -0.06
N LEU A 325 -25.16 -10.27 0.91
CA LEU A 325 -25.46 -11.66 1.24
C LEU A 325 -26.09 -12.39 0.05
N ALA A 326 -26.99 -11.73 -0.69
CA ALA A 326 -27.62 -12.32 -1.88
C ALA A 326 -26.60 -12.58 -3.00
N LEU A 327 -25.69 -11.65 -3.27
CA LEU A 327 -24.67 -11.78 -4.31
C LEU A 327 -23.62 -12.83 -3.94
N LEU A 328 -23.17 -12.84 -2.68
CA LEU A 328 -22.27 -13.88 -2.17
C LEU A 328 -22.95 -15.26 -2.21
N ALA A 329 -24.22 -15.35 -1.82
CA ALA A 329 -25.00 -16.58 -1.93
C ALA A 329 -25.18 -17.02 -3.39
N ALA A 330 -25.37 -16.09 -4.33
CA ALA A 330 -25.45 -16.40 -5.75
C ALA A 330 -24.13 -16.97 -6.28
N VAL A 331 -22.98 -16.39 -5.90
CA VAL A 331 -21.65 -16.92 -6.25
C VAL A 331 -21.44 -18.31 -5.65
N PHE A 332 -21.80 -18.54 -4.39
CA PHE A 332 -21.71 -19.86 -3.78
C PHE A 332 -22.62 -20.88 -4.47
N TRP A 333 -23.86 -20.50 -4.75
CA TRP A 333 -24.82 -21.36 -5.43
C TRP A 333 -24.34 -21.74 -6.83
N LEU A 334 -23.83 -20.77 -7.60
CA LEU A 334 -23.27 -20.99 -8.92
C LEU A 334 -22.00 -21.85 -8.85
N THR A 335 -21.14 -21.61 -7.86
CA THR A 335 -19.93 -22.41 -7.65
C THR A 335 -20.28 -23.86 -7.33
N ILE A 336 -21.19 -24.12 -6.39
CA ILE A 336 -21.56 -25.48 -5.97
C ILE A 336 -22.29 -26.22 -7.10
N THR A 337 -23.31 -25.59 -7.68
CA THR A 337 -24.13 -26.21 -8.74
C THR A 337 -23.31 -26.37 -10.02
N GLY A 338 -22.57 -25.33 -10.39
CA GLY A 338 -21.74 -25.30 -11.58
C GLY A 338 -20.52 -26.21 -11.49
N ALA A 339 -19.95 -26.44 -10.30
CA ALA A 339 -18.83 -27.35 -10.13
C ALA A 339 -19.22 -28.83 -10.13
N ASN A 340 -20.47 -29.17 -9.78
CA ASN A 340 -20.91 -30.56 -9.73
C ASN A 340 -20.81 -31.26 -11.09
N TYR A 341 -21.15 -30.56 -12.18
CA TYR A 341 -21.10 -31.12 -13.54
C TYR A 341 -19.65 -31.46 -14.00
N PRO A 342 -18.69 -30.51 -14.02
CA PRO A 342 -17.30 -30.82 -14.37
C PRO A 342 -16.65 -31.77 -13.38
N SER A 343 -17.02 -31.73 -12.09
CA SER A 343 -16.54 -32.68 -11.08
C SER A 343 -16.93 -34.12 -11.40
N GLN A 344 -18.18 -34.36 -11.82
CA GLN A 344 -18.64 -35.67 -12.26
C GLN A 344 -17.91 -36.12 -13.52
N MET A 345 -17.78 -35.26 -14.53
CA MET A 345 -17.06 -35.59 -15.77
C MET A 345 -15.59 -35.97 -15.52
N LEU A 346 -14.90 -35.23 -14.65
CA LEU A 346 -13.53 -35.52 -14.24
C LEU A 346 -13.44 -36.83 -13.46
N ALA A 347 -14.36 -37.07 -12.53
CA ALA A 347 -14.43 -38.31 -11.77
C ALA A 347 -14.61 -39.51 -12.70
N ASP A 348 -15.61 -39.47 -13.58
CA ASP A 348 -15.90 -40.56 -14.51
C ASP A 348 -14.69 -40.87 -15.41
N GLY A 349 -14.02 -39.83 -15.93
CA GLY A 349 -12.82 -40.00 -16.75
C GLY A 349 -11.63 -40.56 -15.97
N LEU A 350 -11.35 -40.04 -14.78
CA LEU A 350 -10.21 -40.47 -13.97
C LEU A 350 -10.41 -41.85 -13.37
N PHE A 351 -11.62 -42.20 -12.95
CA PHE A 351 -11.95 -43.54 -12.47
C PHE A 351 -11.99 -44.56 -13.60
N TRP A 352 -12.43 -44.19 -14.81
CA TRP A 352 -12.27 -45.06 -15.99
C TRP A 352 -10.81 -45.42 -16.26
N VAL A 353 -9.88 -44.46 -16.12
CA VAL A 353 -8.43 -44.73 -16.21
C VAL A 353 -7.95 -45.63 -15.06
N GLN A 354 -8.49 -45.44 -13.85
CA GLN A 354 -8.17 -46.31 -12.70
C GLN A 354 -8.51 -47.78 -12.99
N ASP A 355 -9.66 -48.03 -13.61
CA ASP A 355 -10.13 -49.38 -13.93
C ASP A 355 -9.20 -50.01 -14.98
N ARG A 356 -8.80 -49.26 -16.01
CA ARG A 356 -7.85 -49.74 -17.01
C ARG A 356 -6.45 -50.01 -16.45
N LEU A 357 -5.98 -49.18 -15.54
CA LEU A 357 -4.72 -49.42 -14.83
C LEU A 357 -4.81 -50.66 -13.94
N THR A 358 -5.97 -50.89 -13.33
CA THR A 358 -6.23 -52.10 -12.52
C THR A 358 -6.20 -53.35 -13.39
N ASP A 359 -6.87 -53.34 -14.53
CA ASP A 359 -6.85 -54.45 -15.50
C ASP A 359 -5.43 -54.75 -16.01
N LEU A 360 -4.64 -53.70 -16.28
CA LEU A 360 -3.24 -53.83 -16.70
C LEU A 360 -2.37 -54.48 -15.61
N PHE A 361 -2.52 -54.06 -14.36
CA PHE A 361 -1.78 -54.63 -13.23
C PHE A 361 -2.19 -56.08 -12.95
N MET A 362 -3.48 -56.42 -13.14
CA MET A 362 -3.95 -57.80 -13.04
C MET A 362 -3.40 -58.67 -14.18
N TRP A 363 -3.32 -58.14 -15.41
CA TRP A 363 -2.71 -58.85 -16.54
C TRP A 363 -1.21 -59.12 -16.32
N LEU A 364 -0.49 -58.16 -15.77
CA LEU A 364 0.94 -58.26 -15.42
C LEU A 364 1.23 -59.16 -14.20
N HIS A 365 0.22 -59.74 -13.55
CA HIS A 365 0.36 -60.52 -12.31
C HIS A 365 1.13 -59.76 -11.22
N ALA A 366 0.89 -58.44 -11.12
CA ALA A 366 1.57 -57.61 -10.15
C ALA A 366 1.20 -58.01 -8.70
N PRO A 367 2.13 -57.90 -7.73
CA PRO A 367 1.84 -58.17 -6.33
C PRO A 367 0.73 -57.28 -5.78
N ALA A 368 -0.17 -57.84 -4.96
CA ALA A 368 -1.33 -57.13 -4.41
C ALA A 368 -0.96 -55.86 -3.62
N TRP A 369 0.20 -55.85 -2.94
CA TRP A 369 0.67 -54.68 -2.20
C TRP A 369 1.01 -53.49 -3.11
N LEU A 370 1.51 -53.75 -4.32
CA LEU A 370 1.93 -52.72 -5.27
C LEU A 370 0.72 -52.08 -5.96
N HIS A 371 -0.24 -52.90 -6.39
CA HIS A 371 -1.54 -52.42 -6.91
C HIS A 371 -2.30 -51.62 -5.85
N GLY A 372 -2.37 -52.13 -4.62
CA GLY A 372 -3.03 -51.46 -3.51
C GLY A 372 -2.41 -50.10 -3.17
N ALA A 373 -1.09 -50.02 -3.10
CA ALA A 373 -0.41 -48.76 -2.78
C ALA A 373 -0.52 -47.72 -3.89
N LEU A 374 -0.25 -48.10 -5.15
CA LEU A 374 -0.18 -47.15 -6.27
C LEU A 374 -1.55 -46.79 -6.82
N ILE A 375 -2.41 -47.79 -7.09
CA ILE A 375 -3.69 -47.56 -7.77
C ILE A 375 -4.77 -47.18 -6.76
N LEU A 376 -5.01 -48.04 -5.76
CA LEU A 376 -6.07 -47.82 -4.77
C LEU A 376 -5.71 -46.77 -3.72
N GLY A 377 -4.41 -46.55 -3.47
CA GLY A 377 -3.89 -45.51 -2.59
C GLY A 377 -3.65 -44.21 -3.36
N VAL A 378 -2.48 -44.08 -3.98
CA VAL A 378 -2.01 -42.81 -4.56
C VAL A 378 -2.94 -42.31 -5.66
N TYR A 379 -3.20 -43.12 -6.68
CA TYR A 379 -3.99 -42.69 -7.84
C TYR A 379 -5.43 -42.37 -7.45
N ARG A 380 -6.11 -43.24 -6.70
CA ARG A 380 -7.49 -43.03 -6.27
C ARG A 380 -7.65 -41.74 -5.46
N VAL A 381 -6.74 -41.49 -4.53
CA VAL A 381 -6.74 -40.26 -3.72
C VAL A 381 -6.51 -39.04 -4.61
N LEU A 382 -5.55 -39.09 -5.52
CA LEU A 382 -5.27 -37.99 -6.45
C LEU A 382 -6.46 -37.72 -7.38
N ALA A 383 -7.05 -38.76 -7.96
CA ALA A 383 -8.23 -38.68 -8.81
C ALA A 383 -9.42 -38.05 -8.07
N TRP A 384 -9.64 -38.45 -6.81
CA TRP A 384 -10.70 -37.89 -5.99
C TRP A 384 -10.45 -36.42 -5.63
N VAL A 385 -9.25 -36.08 -5.18
CA VAL A 385 -8.87 -34.69 -4.83
C VAL A 385 -9.01 -33.78 -6.05
N VAL A 386 -8.48 -34.19 -7.21
CA VAL A 386 -8.57 -33.41 -8.45
C VAL A 386 -10.02 -33.24 -8.89
N SER A 387 -10.80 -34.32 -8.90
CA SER A 387 -12.20 -34.26 -9.35
C SER A 387 -13.08 -33.41 -8.44
N VAL A 388 -12.87 -33.45 -7.13
CA VAL A 388 -13.74 -32.78 -6.16
C VAL A 388 -13.30 -31.35 -5.87
N MET A 389 -11.99 -31.06 -5.78
CA MET A 389 -11.50 -29.74 -5.35
C MET A 389 -11.24 -28.77 -6.49
N LEU A 390 -10.76 -29.24 -7.64
CA LEU A 390 -10.33 -28.36 -8.73
C LEU A 390 -11.51 -27.58 -9.36
N PRO A 391 -12.67 -28.19 -9.67
CA PRO A 391 -13.74 -27.46 -10.35
C PRO A 391 -14.37 -26.33 -9.52
N PRO A 392 -14.69 -26.51 -8.22
CA PRO A 392 -15.17 -25.40 -7.39
C PRO A 392 -14.18 -24.23 -7.33
N MET A 393 -12.88 -24.52 -7.18
CA MET A 393 -11.84 -23.48 -7.17
C MET A 393 -11.76 -22.73 -8.51
N ALA A 394 -11.80 -23.48 -9.62
CA ALA A 394 -11.73 -22.93 -10.96
C ALA A 394 -12.92 -22.02 -11.31
N ILE A 395 -14.06 -22.19 -10.65
CA ILE A 395 -15.23 -21.32 -10.83
C ILE A 395 -15.24 -20.18 -9.81
N PHE A 396 -14.95 -20.49 -8.54
CA PHE A 396 -15.01 -19.53 -7.44
C PHE A 396 -14.02 -18.38 -7.61
N PHE A 397 -12.75 -18.69 -7.90
CA PHE A 397 -11.72 -17.63 -7.96
C PHE A 397 -11.96 -16.64 -9.10
N PRO A 398 -12.25 -17.05 -10.35
CA PRO A 398 -12.54 -16.08 -11.42
C PRO A 398 -13.77 -15.21 -11.12
N LEU A 399 -14.85 -15.78 -10.56
CA LEU A 399 -16.02 -15.00 -10.15
C LEU A 399 -15.66 -14.01 -9.04
N PHE A 400 -14.87 -14.45 -8.07
CA PHE A 400 -14.41 -13.61 -6.97
C PHE A 400 -13.52 -12.46 -7.46
N THR A 401 -12.55 -12.73 -8.35
CA THR A 401 -11.71 -11.70 -8.98
C THR A 401 -12.55 -10.71 -9.77
N LEU A 402 -13.57 -11.17 -10.50
CA LEU A 402 -14.49 -10.29 -11.22
C LEU A 402 -15.29 -9.38 -10.25
N LEU A 403 -15.67 -9.87 -9.07
CA LEU A 403 -16.25 -9.02 -8.02
C LEU A 403 -15.25 -8.03 -7.41
N GLU A 404 -13.99 -8.40 -7.35
CA GLU A 404 -12.90 -7.52 -6.93
C GLU A 404 -12.69 -6.38 -7.93
N ASP A 405 -12.63 -6.71 -9.23
CA ASP A 405 -12.43 -5.77 -10.33
C ASP A 405 -13.60 -4.78 -10.46
N PHE A 406 -14.83 -5.20 -10.16
CA PHE A 406 -15.99 -4.30 -10.05
C PHE A 406 -15.95 -3.38 -8.81
N GLY A 407 -14.92 -3.50 -7.96
CA GLY A 407 -14.77 -2.70 -6.75
C GLY A 407 -15.82 -3.04 -5.68
N TYR A 408 -16.47 -4.20 -5.78
CA TYR A 408 -17.51 -4.61 -4.84
C TYR A 408 -16.92 -4.97 -3.48
N LEU A 409 -15.84 -5.76 -3.48
CA LEU A 409 -15.19 -6.26 -2.27
C LEU A 409 -14.63 -5.14 -1.36
N PRO A 410 -13.94 -4.10 -1.87
CA PRO A 410 -13.55 -2.96 -1.04
C PRO A 410 -14.74 -2.28 -0.34
N ARG A 411 -15.89 -2.18 -1.02
CA ARG A 411 -17.12 -1.56 -0.47
C ARG A 411 -17.74 -2.43 0.62
N VAL A 412 -17.73 -3.75 0.43
CA VAL A 412 -18.16 -4.74 1.43
C VAL A 412 -17.32 -4.63 2.69
N ALA A 413 -16.00 -4.61 2.55
CA ALA A 413 -15.08 -4.47 3.68
C ALA A 413 -15.36 -3.18 4.47
N PHE A 414 -15.61 -2.06 3.79
CA PHE A 414 -15.96 -0.79 4.45
C PHE A 414 -17.30 -0.85 5.20
N ASN A 415 -18.34 -1.44 4.60
CA ASN A 415 -19.65 -1.54 5.24
C ASN A 415 -19.64 -2.47 6.47
N LEU A 416 -18.79 -3.50 6.46
CA LEU A 416 -18.61 -4.43 7.57
C LEU A 416 -17.59 -3.94 8.62
N ASP A 417 -16.84 -2.88 8.33
CA ASP A 417 -15.77 -2.40 9.20
C ASP A 417 -16.27 -2.02 10.60
N HIS A 418 -17.44 -1.39 10.69
CA HIS A 418 -18.03 -1.01 11.97
C HIS A 418 -18.36 -2.23 12.85
N GLN A 419 -18.83 -3.33 12.27
CA GLN A 419 -19.18 -4.54 13.00
C GLN A 419 -17.91 -5.32 13.39
N PHE A 420 -16.92 -5.40 12.51
CA PHE A 420 -15.63 -6.04 12.82
C PHE A 420 -14.84 -5.26 13.87
N LYS A 421 -14.89 -3.91 13.86
CA LYS A 421 -14.28 -3.07 14.90
C LYS A 421 -14.80 -3.38 16.31
N LYS A 422 -16.09 -3.72 16.45
CA LYS A 422 -16.65 -4.15 17.75
C LYS A 422 -16.03 -5.45 18.27
N ALA A 423 -15.52 -6.29 17.37
CA ALA A 423 -14.81 -7.52 17.68
C ALA A 423 -13.28 -7.35 17.69
N CYS A 424 -12.77 -6.12 17.72
CA CYS A 424 -11.34 -5.80 17.64
C CYS A 424 -10.67 -6.35 16.35
N ALA A 425 -11.39 -6.28 15.23
CA ALA A 425 -10.97 -6.74 13.92
C ALA A 425 -11.21 -5.68 12.82
N CYS A 426 -10.64 -5.91 11.63
CA CYS A 426 -10.79 -5.01 10.46
C CYS A 426 -11.83 -5.55 9.48
N GLY A 427 -12.57 -4.66 8.81
CA GLY A 427 -13.52 -5.03 7.75
C GLY A 427 -12.89 -5.84 6.59
N LYS A 428 -11.58 -5.70 6.36
CA LYS A 428 -10.82 -6.52 5.39
C LYS A 428 -10.86 -8.02 5.72
N GLN A 429 -11.05 -8.39 6.99
CA GLN A 429 -11.20 -9.79 7.42
C GLN A 429 -12.44 -10.47 6.82
N ALA A 430 -13.50 -9.72 6.52
CA ALA A 430 -14.68 -10.28 5.87
C ALA A 430 -14.34 -10.88 4.50
N LEU A 431 -13.42 -10.25 3.76
CA LEU A 431 -12.99 -10.71 2.44
C LEU A 431 -12.20 -12.02 2.53
N THR A 432 -11.28 -12.10 3.49
CA THR A 432 -10.44 -13.28 3.69
C THR A 432 -11.26 -14.46 4.18
N MET A 433 -12.29 -14.21 4.99
CA MET A 433 -13.26 -15.23 5.42
C MET A 433 -14.17 -15.69 4.29
N CYS A 434 -14.61 -14.78 3.40
CA CYS A 434 -15.34 -15.14 2.19
C CYS A 434 -14.52 -16.06 1.28
N MET A 435 -13.23 -15.75 1.07
CA MET A 435 -12.31 -16.62 0.34
C MET A 435 -12.13 -17.98 1.03
N GLY A 436 -12.10 -18.00 2.37
CA GLY A 436 -11.95 -19.21 3.19
C GLY A 436 -13.03 -20.26 2.95
N PHE A 437 -14.26 -19.86 2.62
CA PHE A 437 -15.35 -20.78 2.28
C PHE A 437 -15.09 -21.56 0.98
N GLY A 438 -14.43 -20.93 0.00
CA GLY A 438 -13.97 -21.63 -1.20
C GLY A 438 -12.76 -22.51 -0.88
N CYS A 439 -11.71 -21.89 -0.32
CA CYS A 439 -10.51 -22.58 0.12
C CYS A 439 -9.89 -21.90 1.34
N ASN A 440 -9.77 -22.63 2.43
CA ASN A 440 -9.17 -22.12 3.65
C ASN A 440 -7.69 -21.70 3.45
N ALA A 441 -6.93 -22.46 2.65
CA ALA A 441 -5.54 -22.09 2.33
C ALA A 441 -5.46 -20.73 1.63
N ALA A 442 -6.33 -20.47 0.65
CA ALA A 442 -6.39 -19.18 -0.04
C ALA A 442 -6.86 -18.05 0.90
N GLY A 443 -7.85 -18.33 1.77
CA GLY A 443 -8.29 -17.39 2.79
C GLY A 443 -7.17 -16.98 3.75
N ILE A 444 -6.37 -17.94 4.24
CA ILE A 444 -5.23 -17.68 5.13
C ILE A 444 -4.15 -16.87 4.41
N VAL A 445 -3.80 -17.22 3.17
CA VAL A 445 -2.82 -16.45 2.37
C VAL A 445 -3.35 -15.03 2.11
N GLY A 446 -4.66 -14.88 1.92
CA GLY A 446 -5.34 -13.59 1.74
C GLY A 446 -5.28 -12.67 2.96
N CYS A 447 -5.04 -13.19 4.18
CA CYS A 447 -4.84 -12.38 5.38
C CYS A 447 -3.68 -11.37 5.26
N ARG A 448 -2.78 -11.54 4.27
CA ARG A 448 -1.72 -10.57 3.96
C ARG A 448 -2.21 -9.16 3.63
N ILE A 449 -3.48 -9.00 3.24
CA ILE A 449 -4.09 -7.69 2.91
C ILE A 449 -4.37 -6.86 4.18
N ILE A 450 -4.31 -7.47 5.36
CA ILE A 450 -4.51 -6.79 6.66
C ILE A 450 -3.18 -6.25 7.17
N ASP A 451 -3.10 -4.93 7.38
CA ASP A 451 -1.85 -4.22 7.69
C ASP A 451 -1.43 -4.45 9.15
N SER A 452 -2.41 -4.42 10.07
CA SER A 452 -2.16 -4.60 11.50
C SER A 452 -1.79 -6.06 11.81
N PRO A 453 -0.62 -6.32 12.44
CA PRO A 453 -0.18 -7.68 12.74
C PRO A 453 -1.13 -8.41 13.71
N ARG A 454 -1.74 -7.68 14.65
CA ARG A 454 -2.71 -8.24 15.60
C ARG A 454 -3.99 -8.67 14.91
N GLU A 455 -4.56 -7.81 14.06
CA GLU A 455 -5.79 -8.11 13.32
C GLU A 455 -5.57 -9.23 12.29
N ARG A 456 -4.41 -9.24 11.64
CA ARG A 456 -4.01 -10.30 10.70
C ARG A 456 -3.93 -11.66 11.39
N LEU A 457 -3.41 -11.72 12.62
CA LEU A 457 -3.37 -12.95 13.41
C LEU A 457 -4.79 -13.44 13.74
N ILE A 458 -5.68 -12.54 14.18
CA ILE A 458 -7.08 -12.86 14.45
C ILE A 458 -7.77 -13.40 13.19
N ALA A 459 -7.58 -12.74 12.03
CA ALA A 459 -8.11 -13.19 10.75
C ALA A 459 -7.60 -14.58 10.36
N THR A 460 -6.32 -14.87 10.59
CA THR A 460 -5.69 -16.16 10.28
C THR A 460 -6.25 -17.29 11.16
N ILE A 461 -6.40 -17.03 12.46
CA ILE A 461 -6.98 -18.00 13.41
C ILE A 461 -8.46 -18.23 13.11
N THR A 462 -9.23 -17.16 12.86
CA THR A 462 -10.67 -17.27 12.58
C THR A 462 -10.97 -17.95 11.25
N ASN A 463 -10.13 -17.75 10.22
CA ASN A 463 -10.25 -18.45 8.94
C ASN A 463 -10.18 -19.97 9.09
N ASN A 464 -9.42 -20.49 10.06
CA ASN A 464 -9.38 -21.93 10.30
C ASN A 464 -10.76 -22.52 10.65
N PHE A 465 -11.67 -21.73 11.24
CA PHE A 465 -13.03 -22.17 11.56
C PHE A 465 -14.02 -22.05 10.41
N VAL A 466 -13.62 -21.47 9.28
CA VAL A 466 -14.46 -21.38 8.08
C VAL A 466 -14.55 -22.76 7.41
N PRO A 467 -15.76 -23.28 7.15
CA PRO A 467 -15.91 -24.58 6.50
C PRO A 467 -15.49 -24.48 5.03
N CYS A 468 -14.61 -25.38 4.60
CA CYS A 468 -14.23 -25.55 3.20
C CYS A 468 -14.42 -27.03 2.80
N ASN A 469 -14.58 -27.28 1.50
CA ASN A 469 -14.80 -28.64 0.97
C ASN A 469 -13.70 -29.64 1.37
N GLY A 470 -12.47 -29.18 1.60
CA GLY A 470 -11.37 -30.05 2.03
C GLY A 470 -11.41 -30.45 3.50
N ARG A 471 -12.09 -29.67 4.34
CA ARG A 471 -12.21 -29.93 5.78
C ARG A 471 -13.54 -30.58 6.15
N PHE A 472 -14.62 -30.19 5.46
CA PHE A 472 -15.96 -30.72 5.63
C PHE A 472 -16.47 -31.24 4.27
N PRO A 473 -16.08 -32.45 3.87
CA PRO A 473 -16.61 -33.05 2.65
C PRO A 473 -18.13 -33.26 2.80
N PRO A 474 -18.93 -33.00 1.75
CA PRO A 474 -20.38 -33.21 1.80
C PRO A 474 -20.71 -34.68 2.10
N THR A 475 -21.61 -34.88 3.07
CA THR A 475 -21.97 -36.20 3.62
C THR A 475 -22.60 -37.16 2.60
N ASP A 476 -23.11 -36.66 1.47
CA ASP A 476 -23.87 -37.47 0.50
C ASP A 476 -23.02 -38.19 -0.57
N LYS A 477 -21.70 -37.97 -0.62
CA LYS A 477 -20.84 -38.65 -1.62
C LYS A 477 -20.25 -39.98 -1.15
N GLY A 478 -20.70 -40.50 0.00
CA GLY A 478 -20.29 -41.80 0.55
C GLY A 478 -21.17 -42.99 0.14
N LYS A 479 -22.14 -42.80 -0.76
CA LYS A 479 -22.94 -43.89 -1.36
C LYS A 479 -22.72 -43.92 -2.87
N LEU A 480 -21.56 -44.39 -3.29
CA LEU A 480 -21.30 -45.03 -4.58
C LEU A 480 -20.10 -45.96 -4.42
#